data_AF-A0A2H9PQF9-F1
#
_entry.id   AF-A0A2H9PQF9-F1
#
_cell.length_a   1.000
_cell.length_b   1.000
_cell.length_c   1.000
_cell.angle_alpha   90.00
_cell.angle_beta   90.00
_cell.angle_gamma   90.00
#
_symmetry.space_group_name_H-M   'P 1'
#
loop_
_entity.id
_entity.type
_entity.pdbx_description
1 polymer ?
#
loop_
_entity_poly.entity_id
_entity_poly.type
_entity_poly.pdbx_seq_one_letter_code
_entity_poly.pdbx_strand_id
1 'polypeptide(L)'
;MSVGDWGKTIVMQSRLQDHSGVEVRDGTFYYQGRHIINRYSSINGGVCMGEGQREAFFIDFDDGTCPLASDLYGRVIKDMVDQRKGDCSDDDLALRLTYEHIKEAMPFGNVRFLKELLKRFDRAYGLLNDKTIPIDAFIANNVAVCRHYAVASAGILERLSEHHLIDGTARVNRNSMYLGGHAWCRYERKDGQVDIVDIMQEFQGPLKDSLKDAKWFYSRPDDDLLK
;
A
#
# COMPACT_ATOMS: atom_id res chain seq x y z
N MET A 1 10.93 -20.91 15.39
CA MET A 1 9.94 -20.01 14.74
C MET A 1 10.65 -19.32 13.59
N SER A 2 10.22 -19.50 12.34
CA SER A 2 10.84 -18.78 11.22
C SER A 2 10.41 -17.32 11.29
N VAL A 3 11.36 -16.42 11.53
CA VAL A 3 11.15 -14.98 11.47
C VAL A 3 11.00 -14.61 9.99
N GLY A 4 9.95 -13.86 9.60
CA GLY A 4 9.82 -13.36 8.24
C GLY A 4 11.05 -12.53 7.84
N ASP A 5 11.48 -12.61 6.59
CA ASP A 5 12.53 -11.74 6.06
C ASP A 5 11.97 -10.33 5.81
N TRP A 6 12.37 -9.40 6.67
CA TRP A 6 11.97 -7.99 6.64
C TRP A 6 12.85 -7.12 5.74
N GLY A 7 13.89 -7.69 5.14
CA GLY A 7 14.85 -7.01 4.27
C GLY A 7 14.40 -6.85 2.83
N LYS A 8 13.14 -7.19 2.47
CA LYS A 8 12.72 -7.20 1.06
C LYS A 8 12.86 -5.85 0.36
N THR A 9 12.64 -4.73 1.06
CA THR A 9 12.91 -3.39 0.50
C THR A 9 14.40 -3.20 0.18
N ILE A 10 15.30 -3.73 1.01
CA ILE A 10 16.76 -3.71 0.78
C ILE A 10 17.11 -4.60 -0.41
N VAL A 11 16.54 -5.81 -0.52
CA VAL A 11 16.75 -6.70 -1.68
C VAL A 11 16.24 -6.07 -2.98
N MET A 12 15.11 -5.36 -2.93
CA MET A 12 14.60 -4.60 -4.08
C MET A 12 15.47 -3.38 -4.40
N GLN A 13 15.97 -2.67 -3.39
CA GLN A 13 16.92 -1.58 -3.57
C GLN A 13 18.24 -2.07 -4.17
N SER A 14 18.78 -3.21 -3.72
CA SER A 14 19.98 -3.84 -4.31
C SER A 14 19.78 -4.27 -5.75
N ARG A 15 18.58 -4.76 -6.12
CA ARG A 15 18.24 -5.04 -7.52
C ARG A 15 18.21 -3.79 -8.41
N LEU A 16 17.96 -2.63 -7.83
CA LEU A 16 17.84 -1.36 -8.55
C LEU A 16 19.14 -0.57 -8.62
N GLN A 17 20.14 -0.90 -7.78
CA GLN A 17 21.48 -0.30 -7.86
C GLN A 17 22.17 -0.61 -9.20
N ASP A 18 21.81 -1.71 -9.86
CA ASP A 18 22.28 -2.09 -11.19
C ASP A 18 21.42 -1.50 -12.34
N HIS A 19 20.35 -0.75 -12.01
CA HIS A 19 19.43 -0.16 -12.99
C HIS A 19 19.68 1.35 -13.10
N SER A 20 19.91 1.84 -14.32
CA SER A 20 20.30 3.23 -14.62
C SER A 20 19.26 4.31 -14.29
N GLY A 21 18.16 3.97 -13.60
CA GLY A 21 17.03 4.87 -13.30
C GLY A 21 16.82 5.17 -11.82
N VAL A 22 17.64 4.61 -10.91
CA VAL A 22 17.57 4.92 -9.48
C VAL A 22 18.64 5.92 -9.07
N GLU A 23 18.23 6.95 -8.35
CA GLU A 23 19.08 7.97 -7.77
C GLU A 23 19.03 7.90 -6.24
N VAL A 24 20.10 8.31 -5.57
CA VAL A 24 20.12 8.47 -4.11
C VAL A 24 20.32 9.94 -3.79
N ARG A 25 19.40 10.52 -3.03
CA ARG A 25 19.45 11.91 -2.56
C ARG A 25 19.25 11.91 -1.05
N ASP A 26 20.25 12.38 -0.30
CA ASP A 26 20.23 12.43 1.16
C ASP A 26 19.82 11.10 1.84
N GLY A 27 20.32 9.98 1.31
CA GLY A 27 20.02 8.63 1.81
C GLY A 27 18.63 8.09 1.40
N THR A 28 17.84 8.87 0.67
CA THR A 28 16.55 8.44 0.11
C THR A 28 16.73 8.02 -1.34
N PHE A 29 16.16 6.87 -1.70
CA PHE A 29 16.19 6.35 -3.06
C PHE A 29 15.03 6.93 -3.87
N TYR A 30 15.29 7.33 -5.10
CA TYR A 30 14.32 7.87 -6.05
C TYR A 30 14.33 7.05 -7.33
N TYR A 31 13.17 6.91 -7.95
CA TYR A 31 13.01 6.32 -9.27
C TYR A 31 12.14 7.23 -10.13
N GLN A 32 12.70 7.71 -11.24
CA GLN A 32 12.04 8.69 -12.14
C GLN A 32 11.47 9.91 -11.40
N GLY A 33 12.23 10.45 -10.43
CA GLY A 33 11.86 11.65 -9.67
C GLY A 33 10.95 11.41 -8.46
N ARG A 34 10.42 10.20 -8.26
CA ARG A 34 9.58 9.83 -7.09
C ARG A 34 10.40 9.04 -6.07
N HIS A 35 10.23 9.30 -4.76
CA HIS A 35 10.92 8.50 -3.74
C HIS A 35 10.37 7.08 -3.71
N ILE A 36 11.24 6.09 -3.51
CA ILE A 36 10.82 4.69 -3.42
C ILE A 36 10.15 4.46 -2.06
N ILE A 37 8.90 4.00 -2.10
CA ILE A 37 8.11 3.72 -0.89
C ILE A 37 8.78 2.63 -0.07
N ASN A 38 9.15 2.99 1.15
CA ASN A 38 9.63 2.09 2.18
C ASN A 38 8.76 2.19 3.44
N ARG A 39 9.12 1.47 4.50
CA ARG A 39 8.32 1.39 5.74
C ARG A 39 8.21 2.71 6.52
N TYR A 40 9.05 3.70 6.22
CA TYR A 40 9.13 4.98 6.92
C TYR A 40 8.92 6.19 6.01
N SER A 41 8.84 6.00 4.69
CA SER A 41 8.59 7.10 3.76
C SER A 41 7.09 7.42 3.68
N SER A 42 6.77 8.60 3.16
CA SER A 42 5.41 8.89 2.70
C SER A 42 4.99 7.98 1.55
N ILE A 43 3.68 7.86 1.34
CA ILE A 43 3.07 7.06 0.28
C ILE A 43 2.69 7.95 -0.90
N ASN A 44 2.00 9.07 -0.63
CA ASN A 44 1.61 10.07 -1.61
C ASN A 44 2.86 10.62 -2.33
N GLY A 45 2.80 10.64 -3.66
CA GLY A 45 3.91 11.03 -4.53
C GLY A 45 5.02 9.98 -4.67
N GLY A 46 5.03 8.95 -3.82
CA GLY A 46 6.03 7.88 -3.81
C GLY A 46 5.77 6.78 -4.83
N VAL A 47 6.83 6.06 -5.21
CA VAL A 47 6.76 4.92 -6.14
C VAL A 47 6.99 3.59 -5.42
N CYS A 48 6.06 2.68 -5.63
CA CYS A 48 6.14 1.29 -5.22
C CYS A 48 6.73 0.44 -6.34
N MET A 49 7.84 -0.23 -6.01
CA MET A 49 8.45 -1.23 -6.87
C MET A 49 7.74 -2.59 -6.67
N GLY A 50 7.41 -3.25 -7.76
CA GLY A 50 6.78 -4.58 -7.83
C GLY A 50 7.78 -5.73 -7.98
N GLU A 51 7.28 -6.96 -8.04
CA GLU A 51 8.12 -8.17 -8.02
C GLU A 51 8.85 -8.43 -9.36
N GLY A 52 8.22 -8.05 -10.47
CA GLY A 52 8.82 -8.13 -11.81
C GLY A 52 9.72 -6.92 -12.10
N GLN A 53 10.69 -7.10 -13.00
CA GLN A 53 11.68 -6.05 -13.35
C GLN A 53 11.09 -4.72 -13.83
N ARG A 54 9.81 -4.69 -14.26
CA ARG A 54 9.22 -3.55 -14.97
C ARG A 54 7.96 -2.98 -14.33
N GLU A 55 7.66 -3.39 -13.11
CA GLU A 55 6.50 -2.88 -12.39
C GLU A 55 6.95 -1.84 -11.37
N ALA A 56 6.82 -0.57 -11.74
CA ALA A 56 6.95 0.56 -10.85
C ALA A 56 5.64 1.34 -10.94
N PHE A 57 4.96 1.55 -9.81
CA PHE A 57 3.68 2.26 -9.81
C PHE A 57 3.57 3.19 -8.62
N PHE A 58 2.71 4.20 -8.71
CA PHE A 58 2.61 5.25 -7.71
C PHE A 58 1.16 5.67 -7.46
N ILE A 59 0.94 6.36 -6.34
CA ILE A 59 -0.29 7.08 -6.05
C ILE A 59 0.08 8.53 -5.74
N ASP A 60 -0.62 9.47 -6.35
CA ASP A 60 -0.38 10.90 -6.20
C ASP A 60 -1.71 11.65 -6.29
N PHE A 61 -2.12 12.27 -5.18
CA PHE A 61 -3.37 13.01 -5.08
C PHE A 61 -3.24 14.48 -5.52
N ASP A 62 -2.01 14.97 -5.71
CA ASP A 62 -1.72 16.41 -5.84
C ASP A 62 -1.45 16.84 -7.28
N ASP A 63 -0.93 15.95 -8.13
CA ASP A 63 -0.56 16.27 -9.52
C ASP A 63 -1.67 15.98 -10.56
N GLY A 64 -2.82 15.49 -10.11
CA GLY A 64 -3.97 15.16 -10.97
C GLY A 64 -3.81 13.87 -11.80
N THR A 65 -2.76 13.08 -11.59
CA THR A 65 -2.51 11.85 -12.35
C THR A 65 -3.32 10.64 -11.86
N CYS A 66 -3.87 10.69 -10.64
CA CYS A 66 -4.66 9.61 -10.04
C CYS A 66 -6.11 10.03 -9.70
N PRO A 67 -6.94 10.50 -10.66
CA PRO A 67 -8.31 10.93 -10.39
C PRO A 67 -9.23 9.84 -9.79
N LEU A 68 -9.12 8.57 -10.18
CA LEU A 68 -9.91 7.48 -9.61
C LEU A 68 -9.54 7.19 -8.15
N ALA A 69 -8.25 7.29 -7.81
CA ALA A 69 -7.81 7.24 -6.43
C ALA A 69 -8.35 8.44 -5.62
N SER A 70 -8.34 9.64 -6.19
CA SER A 70 -8.95 10.84 -5.58
C SER A 70 -10.46 10.68 -5.38
N ASP A 71 -11.17 10.06 -6.33
CA ASP A 71 -12.60 9.75 -6.20
C ASP A 71 -12.86 8.71 -5.10
N LEU A 72 -11.98 7.72 -4.93
CA LEU A 72 -12.05 6.77 -3.80
C LEU A 72 -11.84 7.48 -2.46
N TYR A 73 -10.84 8.35 -2.38
CA TYR A 73 -10.60 9.18 -1.19
C TYR A 73 -11.84 10.04 -0.85
N GLY A 74 -12.43 10.70 -1.84
CA GLY A 74 -13.65 11.49 -1.66
C GLY A 74 -14.85 10.65 -1.18
N ARG A 75 -15.01 9.42 -1.70
CA ARG A 75 -16.03 8.47 -1.24
C ARG A 75 -15.83 8.06 0.21
N VAL A 76 -14.60 7.77 0.62
CA VAL A 76 -14.28 7.46 2.02
C VAL A 76 -14.68 8.61 2.94
N ILE A 77 -14.32 9.86 2.60
CA ILE A 77 -14.73 11.03 3.41
C ILE A 77 -16.24 11.15 3.48
N LYS A 78 -16.92 11.07 2.34
CA LYS A 78 -18.38 11.18 2.28
C LYS A 78 -19.05 10.15 3.20
N ASP A 79 -18.61 8.91 3.13
CA ASP A 79 -19.19 7.84 3.92
C ASP A 79 -18.79 7.92 5.40
N MET A 80 -17.60 8.45 5.73
CA MET A 80 -17.23 8.78 7.10
C MET A 80 -18.20 9.79 7.71
N VAL A 81 -18.54 10.85 6.96
CA VAL A 81 -19.52 11.87 7.39
C VAL A 81 -20.92 11.25 7.54
N ASP A 82 -21.37 10.48 6.56
CA ASP A 82 -22.72 9.90 6.54
C ASP A 82 -22.92 8.82 7.63
N GLN A 83 -21.87 8.07 7.98
CA GLN A 83 -21.95 6.95 8.92
C GLN A 83 -21.47 7.29 10.33
N ARG A 84 -21.07 8.54 10.59
CA ARG A 84 -20.56 8.96 11.90
C ARG A 84 -21.63 8.74 12.97
N LYS A 85 -21.33 7.88 13.93
CA LYS A 85 -22.14 7.60 15.12
C LYS A 85 -21.29 7.85 16.35
N GLY A 86 -21.89 8.32 17.45
CA GLY A 86 -21.17 8.80 18.64
C GLY A 86 -20.24 7.78 19.31
N ASP A 87 -20.43 6.48 19.07
CA ASP A 87 -19.66 5.42 19.74
C ASP A 87 -18.51 4.84 18.89
N CYS A 88 -18.29 5.31 17.66
CA CYS A 88 -17.27 4.79 16.75
C CYS A 88 -16.19 5.86 16.49
N SER A 89 -14.91 5.50 16.61
CA SER A 89 -13.83 6.44 16.35
C SER A 89 -13.68 6.74 14.86
N ASP A 90 -13.24 7.96 14.50
CA ASP A 90 -13.02 8.32 13.09
C ASP A 90 -11.98 7.39 12.43
N ASP A 91 -10.96 6.97 13.18
CA ASP A 91 -9.98 5.97 12.77
C ASP A 91 -10.63 4.62 12.40
N ASP A 92 -11.58 4.13 13.22
CA ASP A 92 -12.29 2.87 12.93
C ASP A 92 -13.16 2.98 11.66
N LEU A 93 -13.85 4.10 11.48
CA LEU A 93 -14.60 4.37 10.26
C LEU A 93 -13.66 4.41 9.05
N ALA A 94 -12.58 5.19 9.13
CA ALA A 94 -11.62 5.36 8.03
C ALA A 94 -10.98 4.04 7.62
N LEU A 95 -10.53 3.22 8.58
CA LEU A 95 -9.92 1.91 8.30
C LEU A 95 -10.89 0.98 7.58
N ARG A 96 -12.13 0.87 8.10
CA ARG A 96 -13.16 0.01 7.51
C ARG A 96 -13.59 0.49 6.12
N LEU A 97 -13.92 1.78 5.98
CA LEU A 97 -14.37 2.34 4.71
C LEU A 97 -13.27 2.29 3.64
N THR A 98 -12.02 2.57 4.02
CA THR A 98 -10.87 2.42 3.11
C THR A 98 -10.73 0.98 2.63
N TYR A 99 -10.84 0.00 3.54
CA TYR A 99 -10.81 -1.42 3.18
C TYR A 99 -11.94 -1.79 2.21
N GLU A 100 -13.17 -1.40 2.51
CA GLU A 100 -14.38 -1.68 1.70
C GLU A 100 -14.27 -1.07 0.30
N HIS A 101 -14.03 0.24 0.20
CA HIS A 101 -13.98 0.97 -1.08
C HIS A 101 -12.87 0.48 -1.99
N ILE A 102 -11.69 0.14 -1.45
CA ILE A 102 -10.59 -0.38 -2.27
C ILE A 102 -10.88 -1.82 -2.72
N LYS A 103 -11.43 -2.66 -1.83
CA LYS A 103 -11.81 -4.04 -2.19
C LYS A 103 -12.87 -4.04 -3.30
N GLU A 104 -13.83 -3.12 -3.25
CA GLU A 104 -14.85 -2.93 -4.29
C GLU A 104 -14.25 -2.43 -5.61
N ALA A 105 -13.31 -1.47 -5.55
CA ALA A 105 -12.71 -0.87 -6.75
C ALA A 105 -11.71 -1.79 -7.47
N MET A 106 -11.10 -2.73 -6.76
CA MET A 106 -10.14 -3.68 -7.34
C MET A 106 -10.44 -5.11 -6.85
N PRO A 107 -11.56 -5.71 -7.24
CA PRO A 107 -12.02 -6.99 -6.69
C PRO A 107 -11.16 -8.19 -7.13
N PHE A 108 -10.40 -8.07 -8.23
CA PHE A 108 -9.63 -9.20 -8.77
C PHE A 108 -8.20 -9.24 -8.21
N GLY A 109 -8.06 -9.88 -7.04
CA GLY A 109 -6.79 -10.20 -6.38
C GLY A 109 -6.00 -11.33 -7.06
N ASN A 110 -5.66 -11.21 -8.35
CA ASN A 110 -5.09 -12.33 -9.13
C ASN A 110 -3.82 -11.97 -9.90
N VAL A 111 -2.70 -12.61 -9.52
CA VAL A 111 -1.38 -12.45 -10.15
C VAL A 111 -1.39 -12.78 -11.65
N ARG A 112 -2.21 -13.74 -12.10
CA ARG A 112 -2.33 -14.08 -13.52
C ARG A 112 -2.93 -12.94 -14.32
N PHE A 113 -4.01 -12.32 -13.83
CA PHE A 113 -4.62 -11.17 -14.49
C PHE A 113 -3.69 -9.98 -14.49
N LEU A 114 -2.96 -9.76 -13.40
CA LEU A 114 -1.93 -8.72 -13.35
C LEU A 114 -0.85 -8.94 -14.43
N LYS A 115 -0.33 -10.16 -14.59
CA LYS A 115 0.69 -10.45 -15.62
C LYS A 115 0.17 -10.15 -17.03
N GLU A 116 -1.09 -10.51 -17.33
CA GLU A 116 -1.70 -10.20 -18.62
C GLU A 116 -1.96 -8.70 -18.80
N LEU A 117 -2.33 -8.01 -17.72
CA LEU A 117 -2.51 -6.56 -17.72
C LEU A 117 -1.19 -5.83 -17.99
N LEU A 118 -0.11 -6.21 -17.32
CA LEU A 118 1.22 -5.61 -17.51
C LEU A 118 1.72 -5.80 -18.95
N LYS A 119 1.46 -6.93 -19.60
CA LYS A 119 1.75 -7.10 -21.05
C LYS A 119 0.99 -6.13 -21.93
N ARG A 120 -0.24 -5.73 -21.56
CA ARG A 120 -1.02 -4.73 -22.29
C ARG A 120 -0.52 -3.32 -21.99
N PHE A 121 -0.18 -3.05 -20.73
CA PHE A 121 0.39 -1.78 -20.30
C PHE A 121 1.72 -1.49 -20.95
N ASP A 122 2.51 -2.52 -21.26
CA ASP A 122 3.73 -2.32 -22.02
C ASP A 122 3.50 -1.52 -23.30
N ARG A 123 2.45 -1.87 -24.06
CA ARG A 123 2.07 -1.15 -25.28
C ARG A 123 1.50 0.25 -25.04
N ALA A 124 0.81 0.47 -23.92
CA ALA A 124 0.09 1.72 -23.64
C ALA A 124 0.94 2.75 -22.87
N TYR A 125 1.78 2.29 -21.95
CA TYR A 125 2.58 3.09 -21.03
C TYR A 125 4.08 2.99 -21.32
N GLY A 126 4.51 2.14 -22.25
CA GLY A 126 5.92 1.97 -22.59
C GLY A 126 6.72 1.35 -21.46
N LEU A 127 6.22 0.27 -20.85
CA LEU A 127 6.92 -0.45 -19.76
C LEU A 127 8.25 -1.04 -20.20
N LEU A 128 8.46 -1.26 -21.50
CA LEU A 128 9.75 -1.59 -22.09
C LEU A 128 10.82 -0.51 -21.82
N ASN A 129 10.39 0.73 -21.55
CA ASN A 129 11.23 1.87 -21.16
C ASN A 129 11.14 2.17 -19.65
N ASP A 130 10.70 1.19 -18.86
CA ASP A 130 10.66 1.21 -17.40
C ASP A 130 9.88 2.39 -16.80
N LYS A 131 8.88 2.90 -17.52
CA LYS A 131 8.02 3.98 -17.04
C LYS A 131 7.18 3.57 -15.84
N THR A 132 6.92 4.52 -14.94
CA THR A 132 6.01 4.31 -13.81
C THR A 132 4.53 4.31 -14.24
N ILE A 133 3.70 3.53 -13.54
CA ILE A 133 2.26 3.38 -13.79
C ILE A 133 1.46 4.08 -12.67
N PRO A 134 0.48 4.95 -12.95
CA PRO A 134 -0.40 5.46 -11.91
C PRO A 134 -1.29 4.33 -11.35
N ILE A 135 -1.59 4.35 -10.04
CA ILE A 135 -2.45 3.34 -9.38
C ILE A 135 -3.82 3.22 -10.06
N ASP A 136 -4.30 4.32 -10.63
CA ASP A 136 -5.53 4.40 -11.42
C ASP A 136 -5.59 3.40 -12.57
N ALA A 137 -4.46 3.05 -13.17
CA ALA A 137 -4.44 2.04 -14.22
C ALA A 137 -4.91 0.68 -13.69
N PHE A 138 -4.60 0.34 -12.44
CA PHE A 138 -5.06 -0.88 -11.78
C PHE A 138 -6.53 -0.78 -11.36
N ILE A 139 -6.94 0.37 -10.82
CA ILE A 139 -8.34 0.66 -10.47
C ILE A 139 -9.24 0.55 -11.69
N ALA A 140 -8.89 1.22 -12.80
CA ALA A 140 -9.66 1.18 -14.05
C ALA A 140 -9.79 -0.22 -14.67
N ASN A 141 -8.89 -1.14 -14.30
CA ASN A 141 -8.91 -2.52 -14.78
C ASN A 141 -9.39 -3.52 -13.72
N ASN A 142 -9.84 -3.06 -12.55
CA ASN A 142 -10.35 -3.89 -11.45
C ASN A 142 -9.36 -4.95 -10.93
N VAL A 143 -8.06 -4.81 -11.19
CA VAL A 143 -7.04 -5.84 -10.92
C VAL A 143 -6.01 -5.31 -9.93
N ALA A 144 -5.80 -6.06 -8.85
CA ALA A 144 -4.80 -5.75 -7.85
C ALA A 144 -4.12 -7.02 -7.32
N VAL A 145 -3.01 -6.81 -6.60
CA VAL A 145 -2.38 -7.81 -5.74
C VAL A 145 -1.93 -7.11 -4.47
N CYS A 146 -1.39 -7.84 -3.50
CA CYS A 146 -1.00 -7.35 -2.17
C CYS A 146 -0.41 -5.93 -2.15
N ARG A 147 0.61 -5.63 -2.97
CA ARG A 147 1.24 -4.30 -3.02
C ARG A 147 0.34 -3.17 -3.53
N HIS A 148 -0.56 -3.45 -4.48
CA HIS A 148 -1.50 -2.45 -4.98
C HIS A 148 -2.51 -2.09 -3.90
N TYR A 149 -3.07 -3.10 -3.22
CA TYR A 149 -3.95 -2.89 -2.07
C TYR A 149 -3.23 -2.11 -0.96
N ALA A 150 -2.01 -2.54 -0.59
CA ALA A 150 -1.24 -1.89 0.46
C ALA A 150 -0.98 -0.40 0.17
N VAL A 151 -0.57 -0.06 -1.06
CA VAL A 151 -0.29 1.33 -1.46
C VAL A 151 -1.57 2.15 -1.55
N ALA A 152 -2.65 1.63 -2.13
CA ALA A 152 -3.92 2.34 -2.21
C ALA A 152 -4.49 2.61 -0.81
N SER A 153 -4.48 1.61 0.08
CA SER A 153 -4.98 1.74 1.45
C SER A 153 -4.15 2.72 2.26
N ALA A 154 -2.82 2.57 2.21
CA ALA A 154 -1.94 3.46 2.96
C ALA A 154 -1.97 4.89 2.42
N GLY A 155 -2.11 5.08 1.10
CA GLY A 155 -2.20 6.41 0.49
C GLY A 155 -3.48 7.14 0.89
N ILE A 156 -4.64 6.47 0.87
CA ILE A 156 -5.90 7.07 1.32
C ILE A 156 -5.83 7.43 2.82
N LEU A 157 -5.35 6.54 3.67
CA LEU A 157 -5.22 6.79 5.11
C LEU A 157 -4.19 7.89 5.42
N GLU A 158 -3.05 7.92 4.71
CA GLU A 158 -2.08 9.01 4.82
C GLU A 158 -2.74 10.35 4.46
N ARG A 159 -3.51 10.41 3.37
CA ARG A 159 -4.19 11.63 2.96
C ARG A 159 -5.28 12.08 3.93
N LEU A 160 -5.99 11.15 4.57
CA LEU A 160 -6.94 11.46 5.66
C LEU A 160 -6.19 12.07 6.86
N SER A 161 -5.03 11.53 7.22
CA SER A 161 -4.19 12.02 8.31
C SER A 161 -3.61 13.41 8.02
N GLU A 162 -3.12 13.64 6.79
CA GLU A 162 -2.67 14.97 6.32
C GLU A 162 -3.75 16.04 6.42
N HIS A 163 -5.02 15.66 6.26
CA HIS A 163 -6.18 16.55 6.38
C HIS A 163 -6.80 16.56 7.79
N HIS A 164 -6.14 15.97 8.78
CA HIS A 164 -6.60 15.92 10.18
C HIS A 164 -7.98 15.27 10.38
N LEU A 165 -8.33 14.31 9.52
CA LEU A 165 -9.58 13.54 9.65
C LEU A 165 -9.41 12.27 10.48
N ILE A 166 -8.16 11.82 10.64
CA ILE A 166 -7.75 10.72 11.51
C ILE A 166 -6.40 11.07 12.15
N ASP A 167 -6.07 10.43 13.28
CA ASP A 167 -4.92 10.84 14.12
C ASP A 167 -3.71 9.89 14.04
N GLY A 168 -3.79 8.84 13.23
CA GLY A 168 -2.76 7.83 13.09
C GLY A 168 -1.91 7.97 11.81
N THR A 169 -0.94 7.07 11.69
CA THR A 169 0.05 7.04 10.62
C THR A 169 -0.05 5.74 9.83
N ALA A 170 -0.31 5.86 8.53
CA ALA A 170 -0.32 4.72 7.61
C ALA A 170 1.06 4.47 6.98
N ARG A 171 1.44 3.20 6.85
CA ARG A 171 2.69 2.75 6.22
C ARG A 171 2.46 1.50 5.37
N VAL A 172 3.18 1.40 4.27
CA VAL A 172 3.29 0.15 3.50
C VAL A 172 4.33 -0.74 4.16
N ASN A 173 3.93 -1.94 4.58
CA ASN A 173 4.82 -2.93 5.14
C ASN A 173 4.93 -4.15 4.23
N ARG A 174 6.10 -4.79 4.29
CA ARG A 174 6.48 -5.91 3.44
C ARG A 174 7.40 -6.83 4.20
N ASN A 175 7.22 -8.13 3.98
CA ASN A 175 8.20 -9.14 4.37
C ASN A 175 8.13 -10.33 3.40
N SER A 176 8.88 -11.38 3.70
CA SER A 176 8.80 -12.65 2.99
C SER A 176 8.91 -13.83 3.93
N MET A 177 8.22 -14.91 3.57
CA MET A 177 8.32 -16.21 4.21
C MET A 177 8.41 -17.29 3.12
N TYR A 178 8.40 -18.57 3.49
CA TYR A 178 8.47 -19.67 2.53
C TYR A 178 7.34 -19.66 1.47
N LEU A 179 6.22 -18.98 1.75
CA LEU A 179 5.10 -18.79 0.83
C LEU A 179 5.32 -17.68 -0.23
N GLY A 180 6.42 -16.95 -0.15
CA GLY A 180 6.71 -15.79 -1.00
C GLY A 180 6.73 -14.49 -0.20
N GLY A 181 6.71 -13.36 -0.90
CA GLY A 181 6.61 -12.07 -0.23
C GLY A 181 5.25 -11.43 -0.37
N HIS A 182 4.98 -10.55 0.58
CA HIS A 182 3.66 -9.97 0.76
C HIS A 182 3.79 -8.51 1.19
N ALA A 183 2.73 -7.76 0.97
CA ALA A 183 2.64 -6.36 1.33
C ALA A 183 1.25 -6.05 1.87
N TRP A 184 1.19 -5.23 2.90
CA TRP A 184 -0.05 -4.79 3.55
C TRP A 184 0.09 -3.35 4.03
N CYS A 185 -1.04 -2.73 4.37
CA CYS A 185 -1.06 -1.44 5.04
C CYS A 185 -1.05 -1.66 6.56
N ARG A 186 -0.12 -1.00 7.26
CA ARG A 186 -0.08 -0.92 8.73
C ARG A 186 -0.45 0.49 9.13
N TYR A 187 -1.42 0.62 10.01
CA TYR A 187 -1.87 1.88 10.58
C TYR A 187 -1.51 1.91 12.06
N GLU A 188 -0.74 2.91 12.48
CA GLU A 188 -0.38 3.14 13.87
C GLU A 188 -1.20 4.29 14.41
N ARG A 189 -2.05 4.01 15.39
CA ARG A 189 -2.83 5.03 16.10
C ARG A 189 -1.92 5.86 16.98
N LYS A 190 -2.43 7.03 17.36
CA LYS A 190 -1.75 7.96 18.27
C LYS A 190 -1.45 7.39 19.65
N ASP A 191 -2.24 6.42 20.12
CA ASP A 191 -2.03 5.71 21.39
C ASP A 191 -1.05 4.54 21.27
N GLY A 192 -0.50 4.29 20.09
CA GLY A 192 0.43 3.20 19.79
C GLY A 192 -0.25 1.88 19.40
N GLN A 193 -1.59 1.80 19.40
CA GLN A 193 -2.27 0.63 18.86
C GLN A 193 -2.00 0.50 17.36
N VAL A 194 -1.78 -0.75 16.92
CA VAL A 194 -1.52 -1.05 15.52
C VAL A 194 -2.70 -1.80 14.93
N ASP A 195 -3.21 -1.31 13.81
CA ASP A 195 -4.19 -1.98 12.95
C ASP A 195 -3.55 -2.39 11.62
N ILE A 196 -4.00 -3.53 11.12
CA ILE A 196 -3.58 -4.08 9.82
C ILE A 196 -4.75 -3.98 8.86
N VAL A 197 -4.45 -3.53 7.64
CA VAL A 197 -5.38 -3.53 6.51
C VAL A 197 -4.74 -4.37 5.41
N ASP A 198 -5.29 -5.57 5.22
CA ASP A 198 -4.82 -6.56 4.25
C ASP A 198 -5.99 -7.17 3.48
N ILE A 199 -6.32 -6.54 2.36
CA ILE A 199 -7.41 -6.95 1.48
C ILE A 199 -7.14 -8.32 0.84
N MET A 200 -5.87 -8.65 0.55
CA MET A 200 -5.50 -9.91 -0.10
C MET A 200 -5.69 -11.11 0.83
N GLN A 201 -5.44 -10.92 2.13
CA GLN A 201 -5.66 -11.95 3.15
C GLN A 201 -7.07 -11.88 3.78
N GLU A 202 -7.91 -10.95 3.33
CA GLU A 202 -9.21 -10.64 3.92
C GLU A 202 -9.11 -10.41 5.44
N PHE A 203 -8.17 -9.55 5.84
CA PHE A 203 -7.92 -9.20 7.23
C PHE A 203 -7.93 -7.68 7.41
N GLN A 204 -8.76 -7.21 8.35
CA GLN A 204 -8.76 -5.84 8.84
C GLN A 204 -8.98 -5.88 10.35
N GLY A 205 -8.06 -5.28 11.10
CA GLY A 205 -8.22 -5.16 12.55
C GLY A 205 -6.89 -5.09 13.31
N PRO A 206 -6.93 -5.18 14.64
CA PRO A 206 -5.76 -5.01 15.48
C PRO A 206 -4.68 -6.06 15.21
N LEU A 207 -3.40 -5.65 15.27
CA LEU A 207 -2.25 -6.53 15.10
C LEU A 207 -2.31 -7.75 16.04
N LYS A 208 -2.75 -7.55 17.29
CA LYS A 208 -2.93 -8.63 18.28
C LYS A 208 -3.91 -9.72 17.83
N ASP A 209 -4.92 -9.37 17.04
CA ASP A 209 -5.93 -10.31 16.56
C ASP A 209 -5.44 -11.09 15.33
N SER A 210 -4.47 -10.54 14.60
CA SER A 210 -3.86 -11.22 13.45
C SER A 210 -3.13 -12.52 13.83
N LEU A 211 -2.71 -12.63 15.09
CA LEU A 211 -2.07 -13.83 15.64
C LEU A 211 -3.03 -15.02 15.77
N LYS A 212 -4.34 -14.76 15.88
CA LYS A 212 -5.36 -15.81 16.06
C LYS A 212 -5.64 -16.56 14.76
N ASP A 213 -5.64 -15.85 13.64
CA ASP A 213 -5.97 -16.43 12.33
C ASP A 213 -4.75 -16.90 11.55
N ALA A 214 -3.54 -16.56 12.01
CA ALA A 214 -2.23 -17.01 11.49
C ALA A 214 -2.07 -16.97 9.94
N LYS A 215 -2.74 -16.05 9.25
CA LYS A 215 -2.67 -15.93 7.78
C LYS A 215 -1.32 -15.39 7.30
N TRP A 216 -0.68 -14.52 8.10
CA TRP A 216 0.60 -13.91 7.77
C TRP A 216 1.33 -13.40 9.03
N PHE A 217 2.64 -13.17 8.93
CA PHE A 217 3.45 -12.58 10.02
C PHE A 217 3.47 -11.06 9.90
N TYR A 218 2.51 -10.38 10.54
CA TYR A 218 2.42 -8.92 10.47
C TYR A 218 3.32 -8.18 11.48
N SER A 219 3.69 -8.85 12.58
CA SER A 219 4.50 -8.26 13.65
C SER A 219 5.93 -8.02 13.21
N ARG A 220 6.37 -6.76 13.30
CA ARG A 220 7.76 -6.37 13.05
C ARG A 220 8.68 -6.91 14.16
N PRO A 221 9.99 -7.03 13.91
CA PRO A 221 10.95 -7.46 14.93
C PRO A 221 10.99 -6.58 16.18
N ASP A 222 10.62 -5.30 16.03
CA ASP A 222 10.57 -4.26 17.06
C ASP A 222 9.17 -4.09 17.69
N ASP A 223 8.14 -4.80 17.21
CA ASP A 223 6.81 -4.73 17.83
C ASP A 223 6.81 -5.52 19.15
N ASP A 224 6.50 -4.82 20.26
CA ASP A 224 6.26 -5.44 21.56
C ASP A 224 4.81 -5.93 21.62
N LEU A 225 4.59 -7.22 21.33
CA LEU A 225 3.26 -7.82 21.24
C LEU A 225 2.55 -7.96 22.60
N LEU A 226 3.16 -7.52 23.69
CA LEU A 226 2.68 -7.66 25.06
C LEU A 226 2.24 -6.33 25.71
N LYS A 227 2.18 -5.23 24.95
CA LYS A 227 1.63 -3.95 25.41
C LYS A 227 0.15 -3.78 25.09
#